data_AF-A0AA39U6D6-F1
#
_entry.id   AF-A0AA39U6D6-F1
#
_cell.length_a   1.000
_cell.length_b   1.000
_cell.length_c   1.000
_cell.angle_alpha   90.00
_cell.angle_beta   90.00
_cell.angle_gamma   90.00
#
_symmetry.space_group_name_H-M   'P 1'
#
loop_
_entity.id
_entity.type
_entity.pdbx_description
1 polymer ?
#
loop_
_entity_poly.entity_id
_entity_poly.type
_entity_poly.pdbx_seq_one_letter_code
_entity_poly.pdbx_strand_id
1 'polypeptide(L)'
;MSNPCLYCGLCATPSQPLHSHSIYQHFDDKIKPILSGHHIETSIVKSAILTIEGHLQSIDDQLNHLEVLRTRLLAERSHAAAELAKYHSFIAPIQQLPNEILSEIFLFACTVMSDSVDIVSGVPWVLSHVCSLWRSICLSSPHLWSTIIIVPTSST
;
A
#
# COMPACT_ATOMS: atom_id res chain seq x y z
N MET A 1 0.61 15.14 -29.61
CA MET A 1 1.65 14.14 -29.28
C MET A 1 1.69 14.05 -27.76
N SER A 2 1.20 12.94 -27.19
CA SER A 2 1.12 12.77 -25.73
C SER A 2 2.47 12.27 -25.20
N ASN A 3 3.03 12.93 -24.19
CA ASN A 3 4.32 12.53 -23.60
C ASN A 3 4.20 11.18 -22.87
N PRO A 4 5.16 10.24 -23.05
CA PRO A 4 5.16 8.97 -22.33
C PRO A 4 5.44 9.16 -20.84
N CYS A 5 4.86 8.29 -20.02
CA CYS A 5 5.07 8.29 -18.57
C CYS A 5 6.52 7.93 -18.23
N LEU A 6 7.20 8.82 -17.50
CA LEU A 6 8.62 8.72 -17.11
C LEU A 6 8.96 7.51 -16.21
N TYR A 7 7.97 6.79 -15.66
CA TYR A 7 8.20 5.69 -14.73
C TYR A 7 7.97 4.29 -15.32
N CYS A 8 7.12 4.15 -16.35
CA CYS A 8 6.79 2.85 -16.94
C CYS A 8 6.91 2.78 -18.47
N GLY A 9 7.20 3.91 -19.14
CA GLY A 9 7.40 3.94 -20.60
C GLY A 9 6.14 3.72 -21.45
N LEU A 10 4.97 3.51 -20.84
CA LEU A 10 3.71 3.41 -21.57
C LEU A 10 3.18 4.80 -21.94
N CYS A 11 2.90 5.01 -23.23
CA CYS A 11 2.06 6.10 -23.70
C CYS A 11 0.65 5.91 -23.13
N ALA A 12 0.05 6.97 -22.58
CA ALA A 12 -1.36 6.96 -22.21
C ALA A 12 -2.18 6.70 -23.49
N THR A 13 -2.58 5.45 -23.72
CA THR A 13 -3.63 5.16 -24.69
C THR A 13 -4.87 5.89 -24.19
N PRO A 14 -5.59 6.62 -25.05
CA PRO A 14 -6.89 7.16 -24.68
C PRO A 14 -7.67 6.00 -24.09
N SER A 15 -8.10 6.13 -22.83
CA SER A 15 -8.95 5.14 -22.18
C SER A 15 -10.10 4.88 -23.14
N GLN A 16 -10.08 3.74 -23.84
CA GLN A 16 -11.21 3.35 -24.65
C GLN A 16 -12.38 3.28 -23.68
N PRO A 17 -13.48 3.99 -23.94
CA PRO A 17 -14.66 3.88 -23.10
C PRO A 17 -14.99 2.40 -23.03
N LEU A 18 -15.09 1.87 -21.80
CA LEU A 18 -15.49 0.49 -21.54
C LEU A 18 -16.69 0.21 -22.44
N HIS A 19 -16.50 -0.72 -23.39
CA HIS A 19 -17.38 -0.98 -24.52
C HIS A 19 -18.68 -1.71 -24.08
N SER A 20 -19.16 -1.44 -22.86
CA SER A 20 -20.32 -2.06 -22.26
C SER A 20 -21.58 -1.76 -23.05
N HIS A 21 -21.75 -0.53 -23.52
CA HIS A 21 -22.98 -0.09 -24.18
C HIS A 21 -23.26 -0.80 -25.53
N SER A 22 -22.23 -1.28 -26.23
CA SER A 22 -22.38 -1.99 -27.51
C SER A 22 -22.75 -3.47 -27.33
N ILE A 23 -22.32 -4.09 -26.22
CA ILE A 23 -22.55 -5.53 -25.97
C ILE A 23 -24.02 -5.78 -25.59
N TYR A 24 -24.62 -4.89 -24.81
CA TYR A 24 -26.04 -4.98 -24.43
C TYR A 24 -26.99 -4.65 -25.58
N GLN A 25 -26.64 -3.71 -26.47
CA GLN A 25 -27.47 -3.35 -27.64
C GLN A 25 -27.62 -4.51 -28.65
N HIS A 26 -26.55 -5.26 -28.91
CA HIS A 26 -26.60 -6.43 -29.79
C HIS A 26 -27.47 -7.57 -29.22
N PHE A 27 -27.62 -7.63 -27.89
CA PHE A 27 -28.46 -8.62 -27.22
C PHE A 27 -29.96 -8.27 -27.36
N ASP A 28 -30.31 -7.00 -27.20
CA ASP A 28 -31.68 -6.50 -27.39
C ASP A 28 -32.20 -6.71 -28.83
N ASP A 29 -31.33 -6.55 -29.83
CA ASP A 29 -31.67 -6.76 -31.24
C ASP A 29 -31.94 -8.23 -31.59
N LYS A 30 -31.31 -9.18 -30.88
CA LYS A 30 -31.57 -10.62 -31.04
C LYS A 30 -32.84 -11.09 -30.32
N ILE A 31 -33.29 -10.39 -29.28
CA ILE A 31 -34.48 -10.73 -28.51
C ILE A 31 -35.76 -10.22 -29.19
N LYS A 32 -35.71 -9.06 -29.86
CA LYS A 32 -36.85 -8.43 -30.53
C LYS A 32 -37.66 -9.34 -31.49
N PRO A 33 -37.05 -10.16 -32.36
CA PRO A 33 -37.78 -11.02 -33.30
C PRO A 33 -38.41 -12.26 -32.64
N ILE A 34 -37.89 -12.68 -31.48
CA ILE A 34 -38.36 -13.85 -30.71
C ILE A 34 -39.69 -13.53 -30.02
N LEU A 35 -39.93 -12.28 -29.65
CA LEU A 35 -41.17 -11.86 -28.97
C LEU A 35 -42.33 -11.58 -29.95
N SER A 36 -42.06 -11.47 -31.25
CA SER A 36 -43.07 -11.23 -32.30
C SER A 36 -43.53 -12.54 -32.94
N GLY A 37 -44.34 -13.32 -32.22
CA GLY A 37 -45.32 -14.25 -32.81
C GLY A 37 -44.81 -15.34 -33.76
N HIS A 38 -44.01 -16.29 -33.26
CA HIS A 38 -43.95 -17.65 -33.81
C HIS A 38 -43.74 -18.64 -32.65
N HIS A 39 -44.17 -19.89 -32.82
CA HIS A 39 -43.94 -20.95 -31.82
C HIS A 39 -42.43 -21.18 -31.69
N ILE A 40 -41.78 -20.52 -30.73
CA ILE A 40 -40.36 -20.76 -30.45
C ILE A 40 -40.28 -22.11 -29.76
N GLU A 41 -39.66 -23.07 -30.45
CA GLU A 41 -39.37 -24.35 -29.84
C GLU A 41 -38.54 -24.14 -28.57
N THR A 42 -39.07 -24.63 -27.45
CA THR A 42 -38.44 -24.53 -26.13
C THR A 42 -37.01 -25.09 -26.09
N SER A 43 -36.64 -25.96 -27.04
CA SER A 43 -35.30 -26.48 -27.25
C SER A 43 -34.28 -25.41 -27.65
N ILE A 44 -34.67 -24.44 -28.49
CA ILE A 44 -33.80 -23.36 -29.00
C ILE A 44 -33.48 -22.36 -27.88
N VAL A 45 -34.48 -22.04 -27.05
CA VAL A 45 -34.28 -21.15 -25.90
C VAL A 45 -33.38 -21.82 -24.86
N LYS A 46 -33.57 -23.12 -24.60
CA LYS A 46 -32.72 -23.88 -23.67
C LYS A 46 -31.27 -23.95 -24.13
N SER A 47 -30.99 -24.21 -25.41
CA SER A 47 -29.61 -24.24 -25.91
C SER A 47 -28.94 -22.88 -25.88
N ALA A 48 -29.68 -21.79 -26.14
CA ALA A 48 -29.19 -20.43 -25.99
C ALA A 48 -28.84 -20.11 -24.53
N ILE A 49 -29.69 -20.51 -23.57
CA ILE A 49 -29.42 -20.36 -22.13
C ILE A 49 -28.13 -21.08 -21.75
N LEU A 50 -27.98 -22.37 -22.10
CA LEU A 50 -26.78 -23.15 -21.79
C LEU A 50 -25.50 -22.53 -22.37
N THR A 51 -25.60 -21.96 -23.57
CA THR A 51 -24.47 -21.27 -24.21
C THR A 51 -24.07 -20.01 -23.43
N ILE A 52 -25.05 -19.22 -23.00
CA ILE A 52 -24.82 -18.00 -22.21
C ILE A 52 -24.27 -18.35 -20.82
N GLU A 53 -24.82 -19.36 -20.16
CA GLU A 53 -24.33 -19.85 -18.87
C GLU A 53 -22.87 -20.31 -18.98
N GLY A 54 -22.51 -21.05 -20.02
CA GLY A 54 -21.13 -21.45 -20.27
C GLY A 54 -20.19 -20.27 -20.50
N HIS A 55 -20.65 -19.23 -21.22
CA HIS A 55 -19.88 -18.00 -21.42
C HIS A 55 -19.70 -17.22 -20.11
N LEU A 56 -20.73 -17.13 -19.27
CA LEU A 56 -20.64 -16.50 -17.94
C LEU A 56 -19.62 -17.22 -17.07
N GLN A 57 -19.70 -18.55 -17.00
CA GLN A 57 -18.74 -19.35 -16.24
C GLN A 57 -17.30 -19.13 -16.73
N SER A 58 -17.09 -19.08 -18.05
CA SER A 58 -15.77 -18.80 -18.61
C SER A 58 -15.24 -17.41 -18.25
N ILE A 59 -16.10 -16.39 -18.16
CA ILE A 59 -15.71 -15.05 -17.73
C ILE A 59 -15.36 -15.06 -16.24
N ASP A 60 -16.16 -15.73 -15.42
CA ASP A 60 -15.90 -15.86 -13.98
C ASP A 60 -14.57 -16.57 -13.71
N ASP A 61 -14.25 -17.63 -14.47
CA ASP A 61 -12.96 -18.31 -14.37
C ASP A 61 -11.79 -17.39 -14.74
N GLN A 62 -11.95 -16.55 -15.77
CA GLN A 62 -10.94 -15.55 -16.15
C GLN A 62 -10.77 -14.47 -15.08
N LEU A 63 -11.87 -13.99 -14.48
CA LEU A 63 -11.84 -13.03 -13.39
C LEU A 63 -11.10 -13.60 -12.18
N ASN A 64 -11.47 -14.81 -11.75
CA ASN A 64 -10.82 -15.52 -10.65
C ASN A 64 -9.32 -15.70 -10.91
N HIS A 65 -8.94 -16.10 -12.12
CA HIS A 65 -7.53 -16.25 -12.48
C HIS A 65 -6.76 -14.92 -12.39
N LEU A 66 -7.32 -13.83 -12.92
CA LEU A 66 -6.69 -12.51 -12.85
C LEU A 66 -6.59 -11.99 -11.41
N GLU A 67 -7.56 -12.28 -10.55
CA GLU A 67 -7.51 -11.94 -9.13
C GLU A 67 -6.38 -12.68 -8.39
N VAL A 68 -6.21 -13.98 -8.67
CA VAL A 68 -5.09 -14.76 -8.14
C VAL A 68 -3.75 -14.18 -8.60
N LEU A 69 -3.62 -13.81 -9.87
CA LEU A 69 -2.40 -13.17 -10.37
C LEU A 69 -2.14 -11.82 -9.70
N ARG A 70 -3.20 -11.01 -9.52
CA ARG A 70 -3.11 -9.70 -8.87
C ARG A 70 -2.63 -9.83 -7.43
N THR A 71 -3.18 -10.77 -6.68
CA THR A 71 -2.80 -10.99 -5.27
C THR A 71 -1.34 -11.44 -5.16
N ARG A 72 -0.90 -12.36 -6.02
CA ARG A 72 0.52 -12.77 -6.09
C ARG A 72 1.45 -11.59 -6.38
N LEU A 73 1.18 -10.81 -7.42
CA LEU A 73 2.03 -9.68 -7.80
C LEU A 73 2.06 -8.58 -6.73
N LEU A 74 0.94 -8.36 -6.02
CA LEU A 74 0.92 -7.44 -4.89
C LEU A 74 1.80 -7.90 -3.72
N ALA A 75 1.82 -9.21 -3.45
CA ALA A 75 2.72 -9.78 -2.44
C ALA A 75 4.19 -9.69 -2.85
N GLU A 76 4.51 -9.96 -4.13
CA GLU A 76 5.87 -9.77 -4.66
C GLU A 76 6.31 -8.30 -4.58
N ARG A 77 5.42 -7.37 -4.92
CA ARG A 77 5.67 -5.93 -4.80
C ARG A 77 5.93 -5.51 -3.35
N SER A 78 5.11 -5.98 -2.40
CA SER A 78 5.27 -5.62 -0.99
C SER A 78 6.59 -6.15 -0.42
N HIS A 79 6.98 -7.37 -0.80
CA HIS A 79 8.26 -7.95 -0.43
C HIS A 79 9.44 -7.13 -0.99
N ALA A 80 9.44 -6.81 -2.29
CA ALA A 80 10.48 -6.01 -2.91
C ALA A 80 10.57 -4.59 -2.31
N ALA A 81 9.44 -3.97 -1.99
CA ALA A 81 9.41 -2.66 -1.34
C ALA A 81 9.99 -2.71 0.09
N ALA A 82 9.73 -3.78 0.85
CA ALA A 82 10.32 -3.98 2.17
C ALA A 82 11.84 -4.16 2.12
N GLU A 83 12.34 -4.95 1.17
CA GLU A 83 13.78 -5.11 0.94
C GLU A 83 14.44 -3.77 0.57
N LEU A 84 13.82 -3.01 -0.35
CA LEU A 84 14.32 -1.69 -0.74
C LEU A 84 14.37 -0.71 0.44
N ALA A 85 13.33 -0.68 1.28
CA ALA A 85 13.29 0.17 2.47
C ALA A 85 14.42 -0.19 3.46
N LYS A 86 14.73 -1.48 3.59
CA LYS A 86 15.85 -1.95 4.42
C LYS A 86 17.19 -1.44 3.90
N TYR A 87 17.45 -1.53 2.59
CA TYR A 87 18.68 -0.99 2.00
C TYR A 87 18.77 0.54 2.13
N HIS A 88 17.66 1.25 1.91
CA HIS A 88 17.61 2.71 2.14
C HIS A 88 17.93 3.08 3.59
N SER A 89 17.45 2.28 4.55
CA SER A 89 17.79 2.48 5.97
C SER A 89 19.29 2.35 6.21
N PHE A 90 19.95 1.33 5.64
CA PHE A 90 21.40 1.11 5.79
C PHE A 90 22.26 2.24 5.20
N ILE A 91 21.83 2.84 4.09
CA ILE A 91 22.56 3.96 3.48
C ILE A 91 22.08 5.32 3.95
N ALA A 92 21.14 5.38 4.88
CA ALA A 92 20.64 6.64 5.40
C ALA A 92 21.81 7.43 6.03
N PRO A 93 21.96 8.74 5.73
CA PRO A 93 23.08 9.54 6.23
C PRO A 93 23.28 9.43 7.75
N ILE A 94 22.18 9.30 8.50
CA ILE A 94 22.20 9.19 9.95
C ILE A 94 22.85 7.91 10.48
N GLN A 95 22.88 6.82 9.70
CA GLN A 95 23.61 5.59 10.06
C GLN A 95 25.11 5.68 9.74
N GLN A 96 25.53 6.65 8.94
CA GLN A 96 26.94 6.87 8.59
C GLN A 96 27.64 7.86 9.55
N LEU A 97 26.86 8.50 10.43
CA LEU A 97 27.42 9.40 11.43
C LEU A 97 28.17 8.61 12.50
N PRO A 98 29.36 9.06 12.91
CA PRO A 98 30.02 8.53 14.10
C PRO A 98 29.10 8.65 15.33
N ASN A 99 29.26 7.72 16.27
CA ASN A 99 28.45 7.68 17.49
C ASN A 99 28.54 8.98 18.29
N GLU A 100 29.70 9.66 18.24
CA GLU A 100 29.96 10.93 18.90
C GLU A 100 29.05 12.04 18.35
N ILE A 101 28.91 12.09 17.02
CA ILE A 101 28.06 13.09 16.34
C ILE A 101 26.58 12.81 16.63
N LEU A 102 26.16 11.54 16.60
CA LEU A 102 24.80 11.16 16.99
C LEU A 102 24.50 11.53 18.45
N SER A 103 25.43 11.26 19.35
CA SER A 103 25.30 11.62 20.77
C SER A 103 25.16 13.13 20.96
N GLU A 104 25.91 13.94 20.21
CA GLU A 104 25.83 15.40 20.26
C GLU A 104 24.48 15.91 19.75
N ILE A 105 23.97 15.33 18.65
CA ILE A 105 22.63 15.62 18.13
C ILE A 105 21.56 15.29 19.18
N PHE A 106 21.68 14.14 19.85
CA PHE A 106 20.73 13.73 20.88
C PHE A 106 20.77 14.68 22.08
N LEU A 107 21.96 15.12 22.49
CA LEU A 107 22.12 16.09 23.57
C LEU A 107 21.48 17.42 23.20
N PHE A 108 21.71 17.90 21.99
CA PHE A 108 21.08 19.11 21.48
C PHE A 108 19.54 18.99 21.43
N ALA A 109 19.01 17.83 21.05
CA ALA A 109 17.56 17.61 21.08
C ALA A 109 17.01 17.68 22.51
N CYS A 110 17.75 17.18 23.51
CA CYS A 110 17.36 17.27 24.92
C CYS A 110 17.38 18.71 25.47
N THR A 111 18.23 19.60 24.95
CA THR A 111 18.32 20.99 25.40
C THR A 111 17.34 21.94 24.71
N VAL A 112 17.01 21.69 23.44
CA VAL A 112 16.10 22.56 22.66
C VAL A 112 14.63 22.23 22.94
N MET A 113 14.30 20.96 23.14
CA MET A 113 12.94 20.51 23.41
C MET A 113 12.62 20.61 24.90
N SER A 114 12.60 21.85 25.44
CA SER A 114 12.09 22.30 26.75
C SER A 114 12.36 21.38 27.96
N ASP A 115 12.91 21.93 29.05
CA ASP A 115 13.20 21.39 30.40
C ASP A 115 12.11 20.50 31.06
N SER A 116 11.60 19.50 30.37
CA SER A 116 10.43 18.71 30.67
C SER A 116 10.68 17.33 30.10
N VAL A 117 11.67 16.65 30.67
CA VAL A 117 11.76 15.19 30.62
C VAL A 117 10.60 14.67 31.47
N ASP A 118 9.38 14.75 30.93
CA ASP A 118 8.28 13.93 31.40
C ASP A 118 8.74 12.47 31.26
N ILE A 119 8.60 11.67 32.33
CA ILE A 119 8.98 10.26 32.35
C ILE A 119 8.28 9.50 31.20
N VAL A 120 7.16 10.01 30.70
CA VAL A 120 6.39 9.39 29.62
C VAL A 120 6.87 9.82 28.23
N SER A 121 7.48 11.01 28.06
CA SER A 121 7.74 11.61 26.75
C SER A 121 9.10 12.31 26.57
N GLY A 122 10.02 12.17 27.54
CA GLY A 122 11.34 12.78 27.47
C GLY A 122 12.17 12.30 26.27
N VAL A 123 12.96 13.22 25.70
CA VAL A 123 13.75 12.99 24.48
C VAL A 123 14.64 11.73 24.54
N PRO A 124 15.40 11.45 25.62
CA PRO A 124 16.23 10.24 25.69
C PRO A 124 15.40 8.94 25.59
N TRP A 125 14.20 8.93 26.17
CA TRP A 125 13.30 7.79 26.10
C TRP A 125 12.84 7.56 24.67
N VAL A 126 12.33 8.62 24.02
CA VAL A 126 11.83 8.55 22.64
C VAL A 126 12.93 8.09 21.68
N LEU A 127 14.12 8.69 21.77
CA LEU A 127 15.26 8.33 20.92
C LEU A 127 15.71 6.88 21.11
N SER A 128 15.69 6.38 22.36
CA SER A 128 16.04 4.98 22.64
C SER A 128 15.10 3.98 21.95
N HIS A 129 13.87 4.36 21.61
CA HIS A 129 12.91 3.47 20.96
C HIS A 129 12.97 3.45 19.43
N VAL A 130 13.85 4.25 18.80
CA VAL A 130 13.97 4.32 17.34
C VAL A 130 14.63 3.07 16.75
N CYS A 131 15.81 2.67 17.25
CA CYS A 131 16.51 1.45 16.82
C CYS A 131 17.53 0.98 17.87
N SER A 132 18.13 -0.20 17.67
CA SER A 132 19.13 -0.77 18.59
C SER A 132 20.38 0.09 18.73
N LEU A 133 20.86 0.70 17.65
CA LEU A 133 22.02 1.60 17.66
C LEU A 133 21.75 2.83 18.53
N TRP A 134 20.60 3.50 18.33
CA TRP A 134 20.23 4.68 19.09
C TRP A 134 20.02 4.35 20.56
N ARG A 135 19.39 3.21 20.87
CA ARG A 135 19.31 2.70 22.23
C ARG A 135 20.69 2.55 22.86
N SER A 136 21.64 1.93 22.15
CA SER A 136 23.01 1.75 22.65
C SER A 136 23.67 3.09 22.95
N ILE A 137 23.57 4.06 22.03
CA ILE A 137 24.15 5.40 22.20
C ILE A 137 23.50 6.12 23.40
N CYS A 138 22.16 6.12 23.48
CA CYS A 138 21.44 6.73 24.58
C CYS A 138 21.86 6.15 25.93
N LEU A 139 22.03 4.83 26.04
CA LEU A 139 22.46 4.17 27.27
C LEU A 139 23.95 4.37 27.59
N SER A 140 24.81 4.51 26.57
CA SER A 140 26.25 4.72 26.73
C SER A 140 26.65 6.18 26.96
N SER A 141 25.71 7.12 26.87
CA SER A 141 25.95 8.57 27.01
C SER A 141 25.29 9.12 28.28
N PRO A 142 25.99 9.10 29.45
CA PRO A 142 25.43 9.55 30.73
C PRO A 142 24.92 10.99 30.73
N HIS A 143 25.52 11.86 29.92
CA HIS A 143 25.15 13.27 29.79
C HIS A 143 23.71 13.47 29.29
N LEU A 144 23.13 12.51 28.55
CA LEU A 144 21.73 12.57 28.13
C LEU A 144 20.74 12.40 29.30
N TRP A 145 21.22 11.85 30.42
CA TRP A 145 20.45 11.53 31.61
C TRP A 145 20.81 12.42 32.80
N SER A 146 21.56 13.50 32.59
CA SER A 146 22.02 14.38 33.68
C SER A 146 20.86 15.12 34.38
N THR A 147 19.72 15.23 33.72
CA THR A 147 18.53 15.93 34.22
C THR A 147 17.30 15.04 34.05
N ILE A 148 16.68 14.65 35.16
CA ILE A 148 15.45 13.85 35.19
C ILE A 148 14.41 14.63 36.00
N ILE A 149 13.24 14.88 35.40
CA ILE A 149 12.17 15.62 36.04
C ILE A 149 11.02 14.68 36.32
N ILE A 150 10.66 14.58 37.60
CA ILE A 150 9.55 13.73 38.03
C ILE A 150 8.38 14.67 38.31
N VAL A 151 7.41 14.73 37.39
CA VAL A 151 6.17 15.48 37.63
C VAL A 151 5.29 14.65 38.57
N PRO A 152 4.89 15.18 39.74
CA PRO A 152 3.99 14.47 40.63
C PRO A 152 2.67 14.21 39.91
N THR A 153 2.27 12.94 39.79
CA THR A 153 0.89 12.60 39.41
C THR A 153 0.01 12.98 40.60
N SER A 154 -0.71 14.10 40.51
CA SER A 154 -1.72 14.46 41.51
C SER A 154 -2.83 13.39 41.48
N SER A 155 -2.71 12.40 42.37
CA SER A 155 -3.76 11.44 42.66
C SER A 155 -4.91 12.17 43.34
N THR A 156 -6.10 12.00 42.77
CA THR A 156 -7.39 12.55 43.18
C THR A 156 -7.88 12.01 44.51
#